data_AF-A0A1F8B259-F1
#
_entry.id   AF-A0A1F8B259-F1
#
_cell.length_a   1.000
_cell.length_b   1.000
_cell.length_c   1.000
_cell.angle_alpha   90.00
_cell.angle_beta   90.00
_cell.angle_gamma   90.00
#
_symmetry.space_group_name_H-M   'P 1'
#
loop_
_entity.id
_entity.type
_entity.pdbx_description
1 polymer ?
#
loop_
_entity_poly.entity_id
_entity_poly.type
_entity_poly.pdbx_seq_one_letter_code
_entity_poly.pdbx_strand_id
1 'polypeptide(L)'
;MKLEEFFKEAKKDYLGVKPPERVSLYGWLELREKLDKRLGLKDVLVWFFVRPALAIALAVVLLVGGGAGLIRAANGSLPGDSLYPVKRTYENIASAVTGNHEIKVEGRANEIIILSQKEEESTERLKEAVIQYQMTVAQVEEKVNEEERKSLKETLRRQKREFERIYEKSRSRDEIKKAIEAADDDEDEEDVKSWEDEHKEEDSRRD
;
A
#
# COMPACT_ATOMS: atom_id res chain seq x y z
N MET A 1 -15.06 67.56 -30.54
CA MET A 1 -15.98 66.43 -30.24
C MET A 1 -15.20 65.44 -29.40
N LYS A 2 -15.73 65.00 -28.25
CA LYS A 2 -15.02 64.04 -27.38
C LYS A 2 -15.08 62.66 -28.04
N LEU A 3 -13.97 61.93 -28.05
CA LEU A 3 -13.82 60.64 -28.73
C LEU A 3 -14.92 59.63 -28.35
N GLU A 4 -15.37 59.68 -27.09
CA GLU A 4 -16.45 58.86 -26.56
C GLU A 4 -17.81 59.14 -27.21
N GLU A 5 -18.12 60.41 -27.51
CA GLU A 5 -19.37 60.79 -28.18
C GLU A 5 -19.39 60.26 -29.61
N PHE A 6 -18.26 60.35 -30.30
CA PHE A 6 -18.10 59.81 -31.65
C PHE A 6 -18.33 58.29 -31.68
N PHE A 7 -17.74 57.54 -30.76
CA PHE A 7 -17.96 56.08 -30.70
C PHE A 7 -19.41 55.71 -30.35
N LYS A 8 -20.05 56.49 -29.48
CA LYS A 8 -21.44 56.28 -29.09
C LYS A 8 -22.39 56.50 -30.28
N GLU A 9 -22.13 57.53 -31.07
CA GLU A 9 -22.90 57.87 -32.27
C GLU A 9 -22.65 56.85 -33.39
N ALA A 10 -21.38 56.51 -33.68
CA ALA A 10 -21.03 55.49 -34.66
C ALA A 10 -21.63 54.11 -34.34
N LYS A 11 -21.68 53.72 -33.06
CA LYS A 11 -22.33 52.47 -32.64
C LYS A 11 -23.84 52.51 -32.88
N LYS A 12 -24.48 53.64 -32.60
CA LYS A 12 -25.92 53.82 -32.81
C LYS A 12 -26.26 53.73 -34.30
N ASP A 13 -25.46 54.37 -35.15
CA ASP A 13 -25.62 54.32 -36.60
C ASP A 13 -25.40 52.90 -37.14
N TYR A 14 -24.32 52.22 -36.72
CA TYR A 14 -24.03 50.85 -37.13
C TYR A 14 -25.15 49.86 -36.78
N LEU A 15 -25.72 49.98 -35.58
CA LEU A 15 -26.84 49.13 -35.15
C LEU A 15 -28.16 49.46 -35.86
N GLY A 16 -28.30 50.67 -36.42
CA GLY A 16 -29.45 51.09 -37.21
C GLY A 16 -29.39 50.61 -38.67
N VAL A 17 -28.21 50.27 -39.19
CA VAL A 17 -28.07 49.72 -40.54
C VAL A 17 -28.54 48.27 -40.53
N LYS A 18 -29.70 48.00 -41.14
CA LYS A 18 -30.11 46.63 -41.44
C LYS A 18 -29.06 46.01 -42.36
N PRO A 19 -28.51 44.82 -42.02
CA PRO A 19 -27.57 44.15 -42.90
C PRO A 19 -28.25 43.91 -44.26
N PRO A 20 -27.50 43.98 -45.37
CA PRO A 20 -28.04 43.62 -46.67
C PRO A 20 -28.65 42.22 -46.59
N GLU A 21 -29.81 42.02 -47.22
CA GLU A 21 -30.61 40.78 -47.10
C GLU A 21 -29.79 39.50 -47.40
N ARG A 22 -28.80 39.63 -48.28
CA ARG A 22 -27.84 38.58 -48.66
C ARG A 22 -26.94 38.16 -47.48
N VAL A 23 -26.50 39.12 -46.67
CA VAL A 23 -25.64 38.89 -45.49
C VAL A 23 -26.44 38.23 -44.37
N SER A 24 -27.71 38.63 -44.17
CA SER A 24 -28.58 37.99 -43.18
C SER A 24 -28.96 36.55 -43.57
N LEU A 25 -29.14 36.27 -44.86
CA LEU A 25 -29.53 34.93 -45.34
C LEU A 25 -28.34 33.98 -45.52
N TYR A 26 -27.22 34.46 -46.07
CA TYR A 26 -26.09 33.60 -46.48
C TYR A 26 -24.81 33.81 -45.69
N GLY A 27 -24.69 34.91 -44.93
CA GLY A 27 -23.46 35.21 -44.17
C GLY A 27 -23.12 34.13 -43.14
N TRP A 28 -24.13 33.54 -42.51
CA TRP A 28 -23.96 32.44 -41.57
C TRP A 28 -23.66 31.09 -42.25
N LEU A 29 -24.14 30.89 -43.48
CA LEU A 29 -23.88 29.68 -44.26
C LEU A 29 -22.41 29.61 -44.69
N GLU A 30 -21.85 30.72 -45.17
CA GLU A 30 -20.43 30.78 -45.57
C GLU A 30 -19.49 30.59 -44.37
N LEU A 31 -19.85 31.17 -43.21
CA LEU A 31 -19.09 30.98 -41.97
C LEU A 31 -19.12 29.52 -41.51
N ARG A 32 -20.30 28.89 -41.55
CA ARG A 32 -20.48 27.47 -41.20
C ARG A 32 -19.68 26.57 -42.13
N GLU A 33 -19.73 26.82 -43.44
CA GLU A 33 -18.99 26.02 -44.43
C GLU A 33 -17.47 26.14 -44.25
N LYS A 34 -16.97 27.32 -43.89
CA LYS A 34 -15.55 27.52 -43.55
C LYS A 34 -15.15 26.89 -42.21
N LEU A 35 -16.04 26.87 -41.22
CA LEU A 35 -15.80 26.18 -39.95
C LEU A 35 -15.79 24.66 -40.11
N ASP A 36 -16.79 24.08 -40.79
CA ASP A 36 -16.89 22.63 -41.03
C ASP A 36 -15.70 22.08 -41.83
N LYS A 37 -15.12 22.89 -42.74
CA LYS A 37 -13.91 22.50 -43.49
C LYS A 37 -12.61 22.54 -42.68
N ARG A 38 -12.55 23.29 -41.56
CA ARG A 38 -11.32 23.44 -40.75
C ARG A 38 -11.34 22.68 -39.43
N LEU A 39 -12.51 22.44 -38.85
CA LEU A 39 -12.68 21.73 -37.60
C LEU A 39 -13.52 20.49 -37.89
N GLY A 40 -12.85 19.45 -38.40
CA GLY A 40 -13.45 18.14 -38.35
C GLY A 40 -13.79 17.84 -36.89
N LEU A 41 -15.07 17.69 -36.55
CA LEU A 41 -15.52 17.34 -35.19
C LEU A 41 -14.77 16.10 -34.65
N LYS A 42 -14.29 15.24 -35.56
CA LYS A 42 -13.40 14.11 -35.29
C LYS A 42 -12.04 14.52 -34.73
N ASP A 43 -11.42 15.57 -35.25
CA ASP A 43 -10.11 16.07 -34.78
C ASP A 43 -10.22 16.70 -33.39
N VAL A 44 -11.31 17.42 -33.13
CA VAL A 44 -11.60 17.98 -31.80
C VAL A 44 -11.86 16.85 -30.78
N LEU A 45 -12.66 15.84 -31.14
CA LEU A 45 -12.92 14.70 -30.25
C LEU A 45 -11.65 13.87 -29.97
N VAL A 46 -10.83 13.61 -31.00
CA VAL A 46 -9.57 12.87 -30.87
C VAL A 46 -8.58 13.63 -30.01
N TRP A 47 -8.50 14.95 -30.17
CA TRP A 47 -7.59 15.80 -29.40
C TRP A 47 -8.01 15.94 -27.94
N PHE A 48 -9.31 16.13 -27.66
CA PHE A 48 -9.82 16.35 -26.30
C PHE A 48 -10.05 15.08 -25.50
N PHE A 49 -10.41 13.95 -26.11
CA PHE A 49 -10.81 12.76 -25.35
C PHE A 49 -9.87 11.57 -25.54
N VAL A 50 -9.39 11.32 -26.75
CA VAL A 50 -8.59 10.12 -27.04
C VAL A 50 -7.15 10.26 -26.52
N ARG A 51 -6.54 11.44 -26.68
CA ARG A 51 -5.17 11.70 -26.17
C ARG A 51 -5.03 11.58 -24.66
N PRO A 52 -5.87 12.22 -23.82
CA PRO A 52 -5.77 12.06 -22.37
C PRO A 52 -6.17 10.65 -21.92
N ALA A 53 -7.17 10.02 -22.54
CA ALA A 53 -7.54 8.65 -22.20
C ALA A 53 -6.41 7.64 -22.47
N LEU A 54 -5.70 7.78 -23.59
CA LEU A 54 -4.55 6.94 -23.91
C LEU A 54 -3.39 7.19 -22.94
N ALA A 55 -3.11 8.46 -22.59
CA ALA A 55 -2.08 8.80 -21.62
C ALA A 55 -2.39 8.25 -20.22
N ILE A 56 -3.65 8.33 -19.79
CA ILE A 56 -4.12 7.75 -18.53
C ILE A 56 -4.01 6.22 -18.57
N ALA A 57 -4.44 5.58 -19.66
CA ALA A 57 -4.32 4.13 -19.80
C ALA A 57 -2.86 3.67 -19.76
N LEU A 58 -1.96 4.38 -20.44
CA LEU A 58 -0.52 4.10 -20.39
C LEU A 58 0.05 4.36 -18.99
N ALA A 59 -0.37 5.42 -18.30
CA ALA A 59 0.04 5.69 -16.93
C ALA A 59 -0.45 4.60 -15.97
N VAL A 60 -1.67 4.09 -16.15
CA VAL A 60 -2.20 2.95 -15.38
C VAL A 60 -1.42 1.68 -15.69
N VAL A 61 -1.11 1.39 -16.96
CA VAL A 61 -0.28 0.23 -17.33
C VAL A 61 1.14 0.35 -16.79
N LEU A 62 1.74 1.54 -16.77
CA LEU A 62 3.05 1.79 -16.18
C LEU A 62 3.02 1.75 -14.65
N LEU A 63 1.94 2.22 -14.01
CA LEU A 63 1.74 2.14 -12.57
C LEU A 63 1.45 0.72 -12.11
N VAL A 64 0.67 -0.06 -12.86
CA VAL A 64 0.36 -1.45 -12.53
C VAL A 64 1.52 -2.36 -12.91
N GLY A 65 2.09 -2.18 -14.11
CA GLY A 65 3.23 -2.94 -14.62
C GLY A 65 4.54 -2.64 -13.89
N GLY A 66 4.79 -1.36 -13.56
CA GLY A 66 5.92 -0.94 -12.74
C GLY A 66 5.68 -1.13 -11.23
N GLY A 67 4.44 -0.97 -10.78
CA GLY A 67 4.04 -1.14 -9.37
C GLY A 67 4.15 -2.58 -8.91
N ALA A 68 3.85 -3.58 -9.76
CA ALA A 68 4.07 -4.99 -9.41
C ALA A 68 5.55 -5.30 -9.13
N GLY A 69 6.46 -4.72 -9.92
CA GLY A 69 7.91 -4.82 -9.67
C GLY A 69 8.33 -4.13 -8.38
N LEU A 70 7.80 -2.94 -8.13
CA LEU A 70 8.08 -2.17 -6.91
C LEU A 70 7.54 -2.86 -5.65
N ILE A 71 6.34 -3.44 -5.69
CA ILE A 71 5.75 -4.20 -4.58
C ILE A 71 6.57 -5.46 -4.32
N ARG A 72 7.00 -6.17 -5.36
CA ARG A 72 7.84 -7.37 -5.19
C ARG A 72 9.19 -7.03 -4.56
N ALA A 73 9.81 -5.91 -4.97
CA ALA A 73 11.04 -5.42 -4.36
C ALA A 73 10.81 -4.94 -2.91
N ALA A 74 9.70 -4.25 -2.65
CA ALA A 74 9.33 -3.77 -1.32
C ALA A 74 9.01 -4.93 -0.36
N ASN A 75 8.43 -6.03 -0.81
CA ASN A 75 8.15 -7.19 0.06
C ASN A 75 9.42 -7.77 0.70
N GLY A 76 10.56 -7.71 0.00
CA GLY A 76 11.86 -8.14 0.52
C GLY A 76 12.58 -7.09 1.38
N SER A 77 12.00 -5.88 1.52
CA SER A 77 12.61 -4.83 2.33
C SER A 77 12.47 -5.10 3.83
N LEU A 78 13.51 -4.72 4.56
CA LEU A 78 13.69 -4.86 6.00
C LEU A 78 13.64 -3.47 6.65
N PRO A 79 13.42 -3.38 7.98
CA PRO A 79 13.47 -2.10 8.69
C PRO A 79 14.74 -1.31 8.36
N GLY A 80 14.60 -0.03 8.01
CA GLY A 80 15.69 0.83 7.54
C GLY A 80 15.95 0.86 6.03
N ASP A 81 15.35 -0.04 5.23
CA ASP A 81 15.48 0.01 3.77
C ASP A 81 14.62 1.11 3.15
N SER A 82 15.05 1.68 2.02
CA SER A 82 14.32 2.79 1.35
C SER A 82 12.91 2.41 0.89
N LEU A 83 12.66 1.13 0.57
CA LEU A 83 11.34 0.62 0.14
C LEU A 83 10.47 0.13 1.31
N TYR A 84 10.96 0.19 2.54
CA TYR A 84 10.22 -0.25 3.70
C TYR A 84 8.88 0.48 3.92
N PRO A 85 8.79 1.81 3.74
CA PRO A 85 7.50 2.51 3.85
C PRO A 85 6.47 2.01 2.82
N VAL A 86 6.93 1.59 1.64
CA VAL A 86 6.06 1.03 0.60
C VAL A 86 5.49 -0.32 1.04
N LYS A 87 6.34 -1.20 1.61
CA LYS A 87 5.91 -2.47 2.20
C LYS A 87 4.82 -2.27 3.25
N ARG A 88 5.04 -1.32 4.19
CA ARG A 88 4.06 -1.01 5.25
C ARG A 88 2.73 -0.51 4.69
N THR A 89 2.78 0.36 3.69
CA THR A 89 1.57 0.88 3.03
C THR A 89 0.79 -0.24 2.36
N TYR A 90 1.49 -1.14 1.66
CA TYR A 90 0.89 -2.31 1.03
C TYR A 90 0.25 -3.26 2.07
N GLU A 91 0.97 -3.62 3.13
CA GLU A 91 0.45 -4.48 4.22
C GLU A 91 -0.80 -3.86 4.88
N ASN A 92 -0.82 -2.55 5.08
CA ASN A 92 -1.97 -1.84 5.63
C ASN A 92 -3.19 -1.94 4.71
N ILE A 93 -3.02 -1.65 3.42
CA ILE A 93 -4.10 -1.75 2.43
C ILE A 93 -4.58 -3.20 2.33
N ALA A 94 -3.65 -4.15 2.22
CA ALA A 94 -3.97 -5.57 2.12
C ALA A 94 -4.81 -6.01 3.32
N SER A 95 -4.37 -5.72 4.56
CA SER A 95 -5.11 -6.08 5.77
C SER A 95 -6.51 -5.43 5.85
N ALA A 96 -6.64 -4.19 5.37
CA ALA A 96 -7.92 -3.48 5.41
C ALA A 96 -8.91 -4.00 4.34
N VAL A 97 -8.40 -4.41 3.18
CA VAL A 97 -9.22 -4.92 2.07
C VAL A 97 -9.63 -6.37 2.32
N THR A 98 -8.73 -7.21 2.83
CA THR A 98 -9.01 -8.64 3.05
C THR A 98 -9.63 -8.92 4.42
N GLY A 99 -9.51 -8.00 5.38
CA GLY A 99 -9.80 -8.26 6.80
C GLY A 99 -8.74 -9.14 7.48
N ASN A 100 -7.76 -9.67 6.75
CA ASN A 100 -6.73 -10.53 7.32
C ASN A 100 -5.63 -9.68 7.97
N HIS A 101 -5.70 -9.57 9.30
CA HIS A 101 -4.72 -8.86 10.11
C HIS A 101 -3.41 -9.63 10.34
N GLU A 102 -3.40 -10.95 10.12
CA GLU A 102 -2.23 -11.83 10.27
C GLU A 102 -1.12 -11.48 9.28
N ILE A 103 -1.48 -10.95 8.10
CA ILE A 103 -0.52 -10.52 7.06
C ILE A 103 0.57 -9.61 7.66
N LYS A 104 0.20 -8.74 8.62
CA LYS A 104 1.15 -7.85 9.28
C LYS A 104 2.07 -8.60 10.23
N VAL A 105 1.51 -9.50 11.04
CA VAL A 105 2.23 -10.31 12.02
C VAL A 105 3.22 -11.23 11.31
N GLU A 106 2.78 -11.94 10.26
CA GLU A 106 3.64 -12.77 9.41
C GLU A 106 4.75 -11.97 8.76
N GLY A 107 4.43 -10.77 8.23
CA GLY A 107 5.43 -9.87 7.65
C GLY A 107 6.52 -9.48 8.65
N ARG A 108 6.15 -9.19 9.90
CA ARG A 108 7.08 -8.85 10.99
C ARG A 108 7.93 -10.06 11.42
N ALA A 109 7.32 -11.23 11.59
CA ALA A 109 8.04 -12.45 11.97
C ALA A 109 9.10 -12.82 10.92
N ASN A 110 8.76 -12.70 9.64
CA ASN A 110 9.70 -12.97 8.56
C ASN A 110 10.89 -11.99 8.53
N GLU A 111 10.68 -10.73 8.93
CA GLU A 111 11.77 -9.75 9.06
C GLU A 111 12.79 -10.20 10.12
N ILE A 112 12.32 -10.68 11.26
CA ILE A 112 13.17 -11.22 12.35
C ILE A 112 13.97 -12.42 11.85
N ILE A 113 13.31 -13.36 11.16
CA ILE A 113 13.97 -14.56 10.63
C ILE A 113 15.08 -14.17 9.64
N ILE A 114 14.79 -13.30 8.68
CA ILE A 114 15.78 -12.87 7.68
C ILE A 114 16.95 -12.12 8.34
N LEU A 115 16.67 -11.25 9.30
CA LEU A 115 17.70 -10.48 9.99
C LEU A 115 18.57 -11.36 10.89
N SER A 116 18.00 -12.36 11.55
CA SER A 116 18.74 -13.31 12.39
C SER A 116 19.76 -14.16 11.62
N GLN A 117 19.54 -14.33 10.31
CA GLN A 117 20.40 -15.11 9.43
C GLN A 117 21.53 -14.27 8.80
N LYS A 118 21.46 -12.93 8.91
CA LYS A 118 22.49 -12.01 8.38
C LYS A 118 23.48 -11.66 9.50
N GLU A 119 24.74 -12.06 9.36
CA GLU A 119 25.72 -12.08 10.47
C GLU A 119 26.33 -10.72 10.87
N GLU A 120 26.39 -9.70 9.99
CA GLU A 120 27.27 -8.54 10.22
C GLU A 120 26.60 -7.16 10.41
N GLU A 121 25.29 -7.03 10.19
CA GLU A 121 24.63 -5.69 10.16
C GLU A 121 23.27 -5.65 10.87
N SER A 122 22.91 -6.72 11.58
CA SER A 122 21.51 -6.99 11.90
C SER A 122 21.08 -6.64 13.33
N THR A 123 21.95 -6.40 14.31
CA THR A 123 21.50 -6.31 15.73
C THR A 123 20.50 -5.17 15.99
N GLU A 124 20.78 -3.95 15.55
CA GLU A 124 19.83 -2.82 15.74
C GLU A 124 18.57 -2.97 14.88
N ARG A 125 18.72 -3.41 13.63
CA ARG A 125 17.58 -3.66 12.73
C ARG A 125 16.70 -4.81 13.22
N LEU A 126 17.31 -5.82 13.84
CA LEU A 126 16.65 -6.97 14.45
C LEU A 126 15.91 -6.53 15.71
N LYS A 127 16.54 -5.74 16.56
CA LYS A 127 15.88 -5.14 17.72
C LYS A 127 14.67 -4.31 17.32
N GLU A 128 14.79 -3.49 16.27
CA GLU A 128 13.66 -2.76 15.69
C GLU A 128 12.58 -3.72 15.18
N ALA A 129 12.94 -4.76 14.44
CA ALA A 129 11.99 -5.76 13.94
C ALA A 129 11.23 -6.47 15.08
N VAL A 130 11.92 -6.80 16.18
CA VAL A 130 11.33 -7.43 17.37
C VAL A 130 10.35 -6.49 18.07
N ILE A 131 10.71 -5.22 18.26
CA ILE A 131 9.82 -4.21 18.85
C ILE A 131 8.57 -4.06 17.97
N GLN A 132 8.75 -3.96 16.65
CA GLN A 132 7.62 -3.85 15.73
C GLN A 132 6.74 -5.09 15.70
N TYR A 133 7.33 -6.29 15.84
CA TYR A 133 6.60 -7.54 15.98
C TYR A 133 5.72 -7.52 17.23
N GLN A 134 6.30 -7.24 18.39
CA GLN A 134 5.58 -7.12 19.67
C GLN A 134 4.39 -6.15 19.58
N MET A 135 4.64 -4.95 19.06
CA MET A 135 3.57 -3.95 18.87
C MET A 135 2.49 -4.43 17.91
N THR A 136 2.86 -5.16 16.86
CA THR A 136 1.91 -5.65 15.86
C THR A 136 1.05 -6.78 16.44
N VAL A 137 1.64 -7.72 17.19
CA VAL A 137 0.90 -8.80 17.86
C VAL A 137 -0.15 -8.20 18.79
N ALA A 138 0.26 -7.34 19.73
CA ALA A 138 -0.66 -6.70 20.68
C ALA A 138 -1.79 -5.91 19.99
N GLN A 139 -1.48 -5.19 18.90
CA GLN A 139 -2.49 -4.45 18.14
C GLN A 139 -3.47 -5.35 17.38
N VAL A 140 -3.02 -6.52 16.92
CA VAL A 140 -3.85 -7.45 16.17
C VAL A 140 -4.74 -8.23 17.14
N GLU A 141 -4.21 -8.68 18.28
CA GLU A 141 -4.97 -9.36 19.33
C GLU A 141 -6.17 -8.54 19.85
N GLU A 142 -6.02 -7.22 19.96
CA GLU A 142 -7.10 -6.31 20.34
C GLU A 142 -8.21 -6.19 19.26
N LYS A 143 -7.85 -6.38 17.98
CA LYS A 143 -8.73 -6.11 16.84
C LYS A 143 -9.44 -7.33 16.28
N VAL A 144 -8.88 -8.52 16.50
CA VAL A 144 -9.42 -9.76 15.95
C VAL A 144 -10.64 -10.24 16.74
N ASN A 145 -11.59 -10.84 16.02
CA ASN A 145 -12.71 -11.54 16.63
C ASN A 145 -12.30 -12.96 17.11
N GLU A 146 -13.22 -13.70 17.73
CA GLU A 146 -12.94 -15.06 18.26
C GLU A 146 -12.49 -16.08 17.21
N GLU A 147 -12.98 -15.99 15.98
CA GLU A 147 -12.58 -16.90 14.89
C GLU A 147 -11.18 -16.57 14.39
N GLU A 148 -10.91 -15.28 14.15
CA GLU A 148 -9.59 -14.76 13.78
C GLU A 148 -8.54 -14.93 14.89
N ARG A 149 -8.97 -14.94 16.15
CA ARG A 149 -8.08 -15.20 17.29
C ARG A 149 -7.53 -16.62 17.25
N LYS A 150 -8.32 -17.60 16.83
CA LYS A 150 -7.84 -18.99 16.68
C LYS A 150 -6.78 -19.11 15.60
N SER A 151 -7.01 -18.50 14.44
CA SER A 151 -6.06 -18.52 13.33
C SER A 151 -4.78 -17.72 13.67
N LEU A 152 -4.92 -16.62 14.41
CA LEU A 152 -3.79 -15.86 14.94
C LEU A 152 -2.95 -16.72 15.89
N LYS A 153 -3.56 -17.44 16.84
CA LYS A 153 -2.86 -18.36 17.75
C LYS A 153 -2.09 -19.44 16.99
N GLU A 154 -2.68 -20.05 15.97
CA GLU A 154 -1.98 -21.02 15.11
C GLU A 154 -0.76 -20.39 14.42
N THR A 155 -0.90 -19.15 13.96
CA THR A 155 0.18 -18.38 13.35
C THR A 155 1.30 -18.05 14.34
N LEU A 156 0.97 -17.59 15.54
CA LEU A 156 1.94 -17.31 16.60
C LEU A 156 2.68 -18.58 17.03
N ARG A 157 1.98 -19.71 17.24
CA ARG A 157 2.61 -21.01 17.54
C ARG A 157 3.57 -21.49 16.44
N ARG A 158 3.27 -21.22 15.18
CA ARG A 158 4.18 -21.53 14.06
C ARG A 158 5.41 -20.62 14.11
N GLN A 159 5.23 -19.33 14.39
CA GLN A 159 6.32 -18.36 14.48
C GLN A 159 7.24 -18.63 15.67
N LYS A 160 6.69 -18.96 16.85
CA LYS A 160 7.43 -19.42 18.03
C LYS A 160 8.39 -20.55 17.68
N ARG A 161 7.89 -21.60 17.00
CA ARG A 161 8.72 -22.73 16.55
C ARG A 161 9.84 -22.32 15.59
N GLU A 162 9.59 -21.36 14.70
CA GLU A 162 10.65 -20.83 13.83
C GLU A 162 11.69 -20.03 14.62
N PHE A 163 11.24 -19.20 15.57
CA PHE A 163 12.11 -18.42 16.44
C PHE A 163 12.98 -19.30 17.32
N GLU A 164 12.46 -20.38 17.88
CA GLU A 164 13.23 -21.37 18.64
C GLU A 164 14.33 -22.01 17.78
N ARG A 165 14.04 -22.34 16.51
CA ARG A 165 15.05 -22.91 15.60
C ARG A 165 16.19 -21.96 15.27
N ILE A 166 15.91 -20.66 15.17
CA ILE A 166 16.94 -19.64 14.92
C ILE A 166 17.61 -19.17 16.23
N TYR A 167 16.97 -19.33 17.38
CA TYR A 167 17.49 -18.93 18.69
C TYR A 167 18.83 -19.59 18.99
N GLU A 168 18.96 -20.90 18.74
CA GLU A 168 20.21 -21.62 18.98
C GLU A 168 21.37 -21.13 18.10
N LYS A 169 21.04 -20.67 16.89
CA LYS A 169 21.98 -20.31 15.82
C LYS A 169 22.32 -18.82 15.79
N SER A 170 21.47 -17.98 16.35
CA SER A 170 21.62 -16.53 16.33
C SER A 170 22.61 -16.06 17.40
N ARG A 171 23.42 -15.04 17.06
CA ARG A 171 24.23 -14.30 18.04
C ARG A 171 23.39 -13.36 18.90
N SER A 172 22.22 -12.95 18.41
CA SER A 172 21.32 -11.99 19.07
C SER A 172 20.20 -12.75 19.80
N ARG A 173 20.59 -13.58 20.77
CA ARG A 173 19.66 -14.49 21.48
C ARG A 173 18.61 -13.73 22.27
N ASP A 174 18.97 -12.62 22.89
CA ASP A 174 18.07 -11.82 23.72
C ASP A 174 16.92 -11.21 22.89
N GLU A 175 17.21 -10.76 21.67
CA GLU A 175 16.21 -10.25 20.72
C GLU A 175 15.27 -11.35 20.27
N ILE A 176 15.80 -12.53 19.93
CA ILE A 176 14.96 -13.67 19.51
C ILE A 176 14.11 -14.17 20.68
N LYS A 177 14.65 -14.17 21.91
CA LYS A 177 13.89 -14.54 23.10
C LYS A 177 12.67 -13.63 23.31
N LYS A 178 12.82 -12.31 23.13
CA LYS A 178 11.70 -11.36 23.20
C LYS A 178 10.64 -11.60 22.12
N ALA A 179 11.05 -12.09 20.94
CA ALA A 179 10.12 -12.47 19.88
C ALA A 179 9.38 -13.78 20.21
N ILE A 180 10.06 -14.73 20.86
CA ILE A 180 9.46 -15.96 21.39
C ILE A 180 8.41 -15.61 22.45
N GLU A 181 8.77 -14.78 23.44
CA GLU A 181 7.86 -14.32 24.49
C GLU A 181 6.63 -13.61 23.92
N ALA A 182 6.80 -12.83 22.85
CA ALA A 182 5.69 -12.15 22.19
C ALA A 182 4.81 -13.07 21.32
N ALA A 183 5.34 -14.22 20.92
CA ALA A 183 4.60 -15.26 20.20
C ALA A 183 4.01 -16.30 21.16
N ASP A 184 4.40 -16.25 22.44
CA ASP A 184 3.85 -17.07 23.49
C ASP A 184 2.55 -16.43 23.95
N ASP A 185 1.47 -17.20 23.81
CA ASP A 185 0.17 -16.84 24.35
C ASP A 185 0.11 -17.50 25.72
N ASP A 186 0.11 -16.70 26.79
CA ASP A 186 0.15 -17.14 28.21
C ASP A 186 -1.06 -18.04 28.63
N GLU A 187 -1.88 -18.51 27.69
CA GLU A 187 -3.03 -19.39 27.93
C GLU A 187 -2.69 -20.90 27.89
N ASP A 188 -1.46 -21.31 27.58
CA ASP A 188 -1.03 -22.73 27.57
C ASP A 188 -0.38 -23.19 28.91
N GLU A 189 -0.79 -22.64 30.06
CA GLU A 189 -0.36 -23.13 31.41
C GLU A 189 -0.92 -24.52 31.77
N GLU A 190 -1.80 -25.13 30.97
CA GLU A 190 -2.33 -26.48 31.26
C GLU A 190 -1.46 -27.64 30.76
N ASP A 191 -0.54 -27.45 29.81
CA ASP A 191 0.24 -28.55 29.20
C ASP A 191 1.72 -28.62 29.65
N VAL A 192 2.21 -27.65 30.44
CA VAL A 192 3.62 -27.64 30.90
C VAL A 192 3.86 -28.55 32.12
N LYS A 193 2.82 -29.03 32.79
CA LYS A 193 2.97 -30.01 33.90
C LYS A 193 3.37 -31.42 33.45
N SER A 194 3.30 -31.75 32.17
CA SER A 194 3.62 -33.11 31.71
C SER A 194 5.12 -33.38 31.50
N TRP A 195 5.96 -32.35 31.42
CA TRP A 195 7.39 -32.51 31.07
C TRP A 195 8.34 -32.38 32.27
N GLU A 196 7.91 -31.78 33.39
CA GLU A 196 8.73 -31.69 34.61
C GLU A 196 8.58 -32.92 35.55
N ASP A 197 7.51 -33.71 35.40
CA ASP A 197 7.28 -34.90 36.23
C ASP A 197 7.98 -36.16 35.67
N GLU A 198 8.22 -36.25 34.36
CA GLU A 198 8.95 -37.41 33.77
C GLU A 198 10.46 -37.39 34.04
N HIS A 199 11.06 -36.24 34.35
CA HIS A 199 12.49 -36.16 34.68
C HIS A 199 12.81 -36.23 36.17
N LYS A 200 11.81 -36.23 37.06
CA LYS A 200 12.02 -36.43 38.51
C LYS A 200 11.89 -37.89 38.95
N GLU A 201 11.21 -38.75 38.19
CA GLU A 201 11.11 -40.18 38.53
C GLU A 201 12.31 -41.04 38.09
N GLU A 202 13.15 -40.55 37.17
CA GLU A 202 14.35 -41.30 36.74
C GLU A 202 15.54 -41.14 37.70
N ASP A 203 15.61 -40.07 38.48
CA ASP A 203 16.70 -39.84 39.43
C ASP A 203 16.45 -40.50 40.80
N SER A 204 15.21 -40.82 41.15
CA SER A 204 14.87 -41.54 42.40
C SER A 204 14.97 -43.07 42.31
N ARG A 205 15.40 -43.62 41.16
CA ARG A 205 15.63 -45.06 40.96
C ARG A 205 17.13 -45.43 40.92
N ARG A 206 18.02 -44.47 41.19
CA ARG A 206 19.49 -44.67 41.18
C ARG A 206 20.18 -44.52 42.55
N ASP A 207 19.42 -44.34 43.61
CA ASP A 207 19.88 -44.49 45.01
C ASP A 207 19.26 -45.74 45.66
#